data_AF-A0A7C7N7K2-F1
#
_entry.id   AF-A0A7C7N7K2-F1
#
_cell.length_a   1.000
_cell.length_b   1.000
_cell.length_c   1.000
_cell.angle_alpha   90.00
_cell.angle_beta   90.00
_cell.angle_gamma   90.00
#
_symmetry.space_group_name_H-M   'P 1'
#
loop_
_entity.id
_entity.type
_entity.pdbx_description
1 polymer ?
#
loop_
_entity_poly.entity_id
_entity_poly.type
_entity_poly.pdbx_seq_one_letter_code
_entity_poly.pdbx_strand_id
1 'polypeptide(L)'
;MGGGAAHLASTMVEAFEDGETADDDDVGNADEESQAGENIIECSGCGLLADHEVLRERKRGNGADFLLKCCECGCVHTVQFRPPKIINIPIMLTEGAKSKIEKIAMEEDEFLSLEVIFAHDEKHWRLTRLENRKGKSVKHIVASDLSRATALRADRLQIKITMTEGEDSNADTIEVDAEKIFSAGSIIRHDGRKWRIRAIHTGTERTLTGKVPALEVKRLYLHEPPTFEEIVPRTGRERRQAWKEGRLGFNPNPVDLKKQPRGSGDSRGRGGDSSQRR
;
A
#
# COMPACT_ATOMS: atom_id res chain seq x y z
N MET A 1 -18.01 -38.88 -9.59
CA MET A 1 -16.71 -38.36 -9.11
C MET A 1 -16.67 -36.87 -9.44
N GLY A 2 -16.54 -36.02 -8.41
CA GLY A 2 -16.40 -34.54 -8.48
C GLY A 2 -17.69 -33.81 -8.91
N GLY A 3 -18.38 -32.99 -8.10
CA GLY A 3 -17.96 -32.22 -6.94
C GLY A 3 -17.28 -30.92 -7.39
N GLY A 4 -18.01 -29.81 -7.46
CA GLY A 4 -17.43 -28.51 -7.83
C GLY A 4 -18.48 -27.41 -8.00
N ALA A 5 -18.54 -26.54 -6.99
CA ALA A 5 -19.39 -25.37 -6.83
C ALA A 5 -19.26 -24.30 -7.94
N ALA A 6 -20.32 -23.49 -8.11
CA ALA A 6 -20.30 -22.04 -7.86
C ALA A 6 -21.48 -21.33 -8.56
N HIS A 7 -21.80 -20.14 -8.03
CA HIS A 7 -22.75 -19.14 -8.51
C HIS A 7 -24.20 -19.41 -8.04
N LEU A 8 -24.93 -18.45 -7.46
CA LEU A 8 -25.02 -17.02 -7.77
C LEU A 8 -25.33 -16.22 -6.50
N ALA A 9 -24.76 -15.02 -6.42
CA ALA A 9 -25.14 -14.00 -5.47
C ALA A 9 -26.50 -13.39 -5.85
N SER A 10 -27.41 -13.30 -4.89
CA SER A 10 -28.66 -12.55 -4.99
C SER A 10 -28.63 -11.35 -4.04
N THR A 11 -28.65 -10.20 -4.70
CA THR A 11 -29.40 -8.97 -4.41
C THR A 11 -30.31 -8.89 -3.18
N MET A 12 -30.18 -7.73 -2.50
CA MET A 12 -31.26 -6.85 -1.99
C MET A 12 -32.07 -7.31 -0.78
N VAL A 13 -31.88 -6.62 0.36
CA VAL A 13 -32.96 -5.95 1.10
C VAL A 13 -32.38 -4.89 2.04
N GLU A 14 -32.90 -3.67 1.89
CA GLU A 14 -32.82 -2.63 2.90
C GLU A 14 -33.83 -2.93 4.03
N ALA A 15 -33.56 -2.30 5.18
CA ALA A 15 -34.52 -1.53 5.97
C ALA A 15 -34.87 -2.04 7.39
N PHE A 16 -34.70 -1.10 8.33
CA PHE A 16 -35.36 -0.89 9.63
C PHE A 16 -35.23 -1.97 10.73
N GLU A 17 -34.68 -1.58 11.89
CA GLU A 17 -35.47 -1.19 13.08
C GLU A 17 -34.52 -0.75 14.22
N ASP A 18 -34.69 0.49 14.67
CA ASP A 18 -34.17 1.00 15.95
C ASP A 18 -35.07 0.47 17.09
N GLY A 19 -34.47 0.01 18.19
CA GLY A 19 -35.22 -0.39 19.39
C GLY A 19 -34.32 -0.68 20.59
N GLU A 20 -34.38 0.23 21.57
CA GLU A 20 -34.21 0.14 23.04
C GLU A 20 -34.19 -1.29 23.66
N THR A 21 -33.63 -1.63 24.82
CA THR A 21 -32.87 -1.03 25.93
C THR A 21 -32.57 -2.19 26.90
N ALA A 22 -31.49 -2.09 27.68
CA ALA A 22 -31.25 -2.72 28.98
C ALA A 22 -31.22 -4.27 29.06
N ASP A 23 -30.08 -4.80 29.51
CA ASP A 23 -30.03 -5.57 30.76
C ASP A 23 -28.57 -5.68 31.24
N ASP A 24 -28.40 -5.32 32.51
CA ASP A 24 -27.21 -5.54 33.34
C ASP A 24 -26.98 -7.04 33.51
N ASP A 25 -25.77 -7.53 33.23
CA ASP A 25 -25.24 -8.70 33.90
C ASP A 25 -23.77 -8.47 34.28
N ASP A 26 -23.64 -8.21 35.58
CA ASP A 26 -22.47 -8.25 36.45
C ASP A 26 -21.64 -9.53 36.22
N VAL A 27 -20.63 -9.43 35.34
CA VAL A 27 -19.63 -10.49 35.17
C VAL A 27 -18.50 -10.27 36.17
N GLY A 28 -18.70 -10.90 37.32
CA GLY A 28 -17.74 -11.36 38.31
C GLY A 28 -16.29 -10.94 38.12
N ASN A 29 -15.82 -10.14 39.08
CA ASN A 29 -14.43 -9.99 39.47
C ASN A 29 -13.82 -11.38 39.76
N ALA A 30 -13.29 -12.02 38.70
CA ALA A 30 -12.48 -13.22 38.80
C ALA A 30 -11.10 -12.79 39.29
N ASP A 31 -10.89 -12.94 40.59
CA ASP A 31 -9.64 -13.37 41.20
C ASP A 31 -8.40 -13.00 40.36
N GLU A 32 -7.86 -11.80 40.57
CA GLU A 32 -6.45 -11.53 40.32
C GLU A 32 -5.66 -12.44 41.26
N GLU A 33 -5.55 -13.71 40.88
CA GLU A 33 -4.61 -14.66 41.44
C GLU A 33 -3.25 -14.03 41.24
N SER A 34 -2.73 -13.46 42.33
CA SER A 34 -1.40 -12.88 42.39
C SER A 34 -0.44 -13.88 41.79
N GLN A 35 -0.06 -13.62 40.54
CA GLN A 35 0.89 -14.42 39.81
C GLN A 35 2.19 -14.35 40.63
N ALA A 36 2.39 -15.37 41.47
CA ALA A 36 3.61 -15.55 42.22
C ALA A 36 4.68 -15.91 41.19
N GLY A 37 5.23 -14.88 40.55
CA GLY A 37 6.35 -15.03 39.63
C GLY A 37 7.50 -15.65 40.42
N GLU A 38 8.01 -16.77 39.93
CA GLU A 38 9.24 -17.37 40.44
C GLU A 38 10.36 -16.35 40.23
N ASN A 39 10.93 -15.83 41.32
CA ASN A 39 12.00 -14.82 41.28
C ASN A 39 13.35 -15.50 41.01
N ILE A 40 13.49 -16.07 39.81
CA ILE A 40 14.70 -16.77 39.37
C ILE A 40 15.71 -15.74 38.87
N ILE A 41 16.83 -15.61 39.59
CA ILE A 41 17.94 -14.73 39.22
C ILE A 41 19.30 -15.37 39.57
N GLU A 42 20.38 -14.85 39.01
CA GLU A 42 21.74 -15.31 39.32
C GLU A 42 22.16 -14.85 40.72
N CYS A 43 22.50 -15.79 41.59
CA CYS A 43 22.93 -15.50 42.95
C CYS A 43 24.40 -15.04 42.99
N SER A 44 24.70 -13.89 43.59
CA SER A 44 26.09 -13.43 43.75
C SER A 44 26.93 -14.26 44.73
N GLY A 45 26.31 -15.13 45.52
CA GLY A 45 26.99 -16.01 46.48
C GLY A 45 27.43 -17.34 45.86
N CYS A 46 26.54 -18.03 45.16
CA CYS A 46 26.81 -19.34 44.56
C CYS A 46 26.95 -19.33 43.03
N GLY A 47 26.63 -18.23 42.35
CA GLY A 47 26.69 -18.11 40.88
C GLY A 47 25.64 -18.92 40.12
N LEU A 48 24.65 -19.49 40.82
CA LEU A 48 23.58 -20.29 40.24
C LEU A 48 22.36 -19.42 39.96
N LEU A 49 21.65 -19.72 38.86
CA LEU A 49 20.28 -19.27 38.66
C LEU A 49 19.39 -20.02 39.65
N ALA A 50 18.83 -19.31 40.62
CA ALA A 50 18.06 -19.89 41.71
C ALA A 50 16.90 -18.98 42.10
N ASP A 51 15.90 -19.55 42.76
CA ASP A 51 14.83 -18.78 43.39
C ASP A 51 15.34 -17.93 44.55
N HIS A 52 14.82 -16.71 44.64
CA HIS A 52 15.12 -15.79 45.71
C HIS A 52 13.86 -15.28 46.42
N GLU A 53 13.92 -15.26 47.75
CA GLU A 53 12.90 -14.64 48.60
C GLU A 53 13.14 -13.13 48.67
N VAL A 54 12.09 -12.33 48.43
CA VAL A 54 12.15 -10.86 48.51
C VAL A 54 12.00 -10.42 49.97
N LEU A 55 13.09 -9.97 50.58
CA LEU A 55 13.09 -9.47 51.97
C LEU A 55 12.67 -8.01 52.07
N ARG A 56 13.00 -7.18 51.07
CA ARG A 56 12.71 -5.75 51.07
C ARG A 56 12.73 -5.18 49.67
N GLU A 57 11.74 -4.35 49.35
CA GLU A 57 11.73 -3.50 48.16
C GLU A 57 11.97 -2.04 48.55
N ARG A 58 12.80 -1.33 47.77
CA ARG A 58 12.97 0.12 47.87
C ARG A 58 12.87 0.77 46.50
N LYS A 59 11.81 1.55 46.27
CA LYS A 59 11.66 2.34 45.05
C LYS A 59 12.75 3.41 44.96
N ARG A 60 13.46 3.47 43.84
CA ARG A 60 14.57 4.41 43.60
C ARG A 60 14.61 4.83 42.13
N GLY A 61 14.25 6.09 41.87
CA GLY A 61 14.07 6.59 40.50
C GLY A 61 12.91 5.90 39.81
N ASN A 62 13.13 5.43 38.57
CA ASN A 62 12.12 4.69 37.77
C ASN A 62 12.17 3.17 37.99
N GLY A 63 12.87 2.68 39.01
CA GLY A 63 12.92 1.25 39.32
C GLY A 63 12.98 0.98 40.82
N ALA A 64 13.39 -0.22 41.19
CA ALA A 64 13.41 -0.69 42.58
C ALA A 64 14.71 -1.45 42.92
N ASP A 65 15.16 -1.28 44.14
CA ASP A 65 16.23 -2.08 44.75
C ASP A 65 15.58 -3.18 45.59
N PHE A 66 15.84 -4.43 45.25
CA PHE A 66 15.34 -5.60 45.97
C PHE A 66 16.45 -6.19 46.83
N LEU A 67 16.21 -6.31 48.14
CA LEU A 67 17.01 -7.13 49.03
C LEU A 67 16.48 -8.55 48.93
N LEU A 68 17.29 -9.44 48.37
CA LEU A 68 16.91 -10.80 48.03
C LEU A 68 17.72 -11.78 48.87
N LYS A 69 17.11 -12.90 49.24
CA LYS A 69 17.76 -14.02 49.91
C LYS A 69 17.66 -15.26 49.03
N CYS A 70 18.81 -15.82 48.65
CA CYS A 70 18.87 -17.03 47.85
C CYS A 70 18.34 -18.24 48.63
N CYS A 71 17.43 -19.02 48.03
CA CYS A 71 16.88 -20.24 48.63
C CYS A 71 17.91 -21.37 48.72
N GLU A 72 18.90 -21.40 47.83
CA GLU A 72 19.91 -22.46 47.75
C GLU A 72 21.06 -22.28 48.75
N CYS A 73 21.65 -21.08 48.83
CA CYS A 73 22.83 -20.82 49.65
C CYS A 73 22.58 -19.86 50.82
N GLY A 74 21.38 -19.28 50.94
CA GLY A 74 21.02 -18.32 51.99
C GLY A 74 21.70 -16.96 51.88
N CYS A 75 22.48 -16.70 50.82
CA CYS A 75 23.15 -15.42 50.61
C CYS A 75 22.12 -14.29 50.46
N VAL A 76 22.32 -13.20 51.22
CA VAL A 76 21.50 -11.99 51.11
C VAL A 76 22.26 -10.96 50.30
N HIS A 77 21.68 -10.51 49.20
CA HIS A 77 22.28 -9.53 48.31
C HIS A 77 21.23 -8.52 47.80
N THR A 78 21.68 -7.40 47.26
CA THR A 78 20.79 -6.38 46.70
C THR A 78 20.90 -6.38 45.18
N VAL A 79 19.77 -6.55 44.50
CA VAL A 79 19.68 -6.44 43.04
C VAL A 79 18.93 -5.18 42.67
N GLN A 80 19.45 -4.50 41.65
CA GLN A 80 18.89 -3.24 41.17
C GLN A 80 18.08 -3.52 39.90
N PHE A 81 16.77 -3.37 39.99
CA PHE A 81 15.88 -3.58 38.86
C PHE A 81 15.41 -2.21 38.36
N ARG A 82 16.05 -1.70 37.31
CA ARG A 82 15.67 -0.41 36.72
C ARG A 82 15.60 -0.54 35.20
N PRO A 83 14.58 0.05 34.56
CA PRO A 83 14.55 0.13 33.12
C PRO A 83 15.78 0.91 32.60
N PRO A 84 16.29 0.58 31.41
CA PRO A 84 17.36 1.33 30.77
C PRO A 84 16.94 2.79 30.57
N LYS A 85 17.93 3.69 30.55
CA LYS A 85 17.65 5.12 30.40
C LYS A 85 17.23 5.41 28.97
N ILE A 86 16.25 6.28 28.81
CA ILE A 86 15.87 6.81 27.50
C ILE A 86 16.82 7.96 27.14
N ILE A 87 17.45 7.86 25.97
CA ILE A 87 18.33 8.87 25.39
C ILE A 87 17.74 9.42 24.09
N ASN A 88 18.02 10.69 23.80
CA ASN A 88 17.56 11.35 22.58
C ASN A 88 18.69 11.42 21.57
N ILE A 89 18.56 10.71 20.45
CA ILE A 89 19.58 10.64 19.41
C ILE A 89 19.16 11.50 18.21
N PRO A 90 20.02 12.41 17.72
CA PRO A 90 19.73 13.16 16.50
C PRO A 90 19.84 12.25 15.27
N ILE A 91 18.72 12.02 14.60
CA ILE A 91 18.64 11.30 13.34
C ILE A 91 18.23 12.27 12.24
N MET A 92 19.00 12.29 11.15
CA MET A 92 18.63 13.01 9.94
C MET A 92 17.67 12.16 9.11
N LEU A 93 16.43 12.58 9.03
CA LEU A 93 15.35 11.94 8.27
C LEU A 93 15.22 12.63 6.91
N THR A 94 15.45 11.89 5.83
CA THR A 94 15.39 12.41 4.46
C THR A 94 14.28 11.76 3.67
N GLU A 95 13.42 12.61 3.11
CA GLU A 95 12.28 12.27 2.27
C GLU A 95 12.37 13.05 0.95
N GLY A 96 12.73 12.36 -0.12
CA GLY A 96 12.95 12.98 -1.43
C GLY A 96 14.01 14.09 -1.37
N ALA A 97 13.61 15.32 -1.68
CA ALA A 97 14.49 16.50 -1.64
C ALA A 97 14.52 17.21 -0.27
N LYS A 98 13.74 16.75 0.72
CA LYS A 98 13.62 17.39 2.04
C LYS A 98 14.35 16.55 3.09
N SER A 99 15.14 17.19 3.93
CA SER A 99 15.79 16.55 5.08
C SER A 99 15.50 17.34 6.35
N LYS A 100 15.11 16.66 7.43
CA LYS A 100 14.96 17.24 8.77
C LYS A 100 15.84 16.48 9.77
N ILE A 101 16.38 17.18 10.76
CA ILE A 101 17.04 16.53 11.90
C ILE A 101 16.02 16.45 13.02
N GLU A 102 15.81 15.26 13.54
CA GLU A 102 14.85 15.00 14.61
C GLU A 102 15.51 14.21 15.74
N LYS A 103 15.11 14.50 16.97
CA LYS A 103 15.62 13.79 18.16
C LYS A 103 14.66 12.66 18.47
N ILE A 104 15.11 11.43 18.26
CA ILE A 104 14.32 10.23 18.51
C ILE A 104 14.71 9.67 19.87
N ALA A 105 13.70 9.41 20.70
CA ALA A 105 13.85 8.83 22.02
C ALA A 105 14.02 7.31 21.88
N MET A 106 15.10 6.78 22.43
CA MET A 106 15.52 5.38 22.30
C MET A 106 16.10 4.90 23.64
N GLU A 107 16.07 3.60 23.90
CA GLU A 107 16.70 3.04 25.11
C GLU A 107 18.23 3.01 24.95
N GLU A 108 18.99 3.22 26.03
CA GLU A 108 20.45 3.35 25.94
C GLU A 108 21.17 2.08 25.45
N ASP A 109 20.56 0.93 25.65
CA ASP A 109 21.02 -0.41 25.28
C ASP A 109 20.37 -0.93 23.99
N GLU A 110 19.52 -0.14 23.34
CA GLU A 110 18.87 -0.52 22.09
C GLU A 110 19.91 -0.75 20.97
N PHE A 111 19.77 -1.87 20.26
CA PHE A 111 20.70 -2.25 19.19
C PHE A 111 20.18 -1.78 17.82
N LEU A 112 20.98 -0.95 17.16
CA LEU A 112 20.66 -0.36 15.85
C LEU A 112 21.46 -1.02 14.74
N SER A 113 20.79 -1.29 13.61
CA SER A 113 21.37 -1.88 12.41
C SER A 113 20.87 -1.18 11.15
N LEU A 114 21.71 -1.08 10.12
CA LEU A 114 21.34 -0.57 8.80
C LEU A 114 20.29 -1.42 8.07
N GLU A 115 20.07 -2.66 8.54
CA GLU A 115 19.13 -3.60 7.91
C GLU A 115 17.70 -3.44 8.43
N VAL A 116 17.52 -2.71 9.54
CA VAL A 116 16.23 -2.56 10.20
C VAL A 116 15.51 -1.32 9.69
N ILE A 117 14.20 -1.46 9.51
CA ILE A 117 13.26 -0.37 9.26
C ILE A 117 12.53 -0.08 10.56
N PHE A 118 12.45 1.19 10.95
CA PHE A 118 11.74 1.63 12.15
C PHE A 118 10.60 2.58 11.78
N ALA A 119 9.58 2.64 12.64
CA ALA A 119 8.45 3.56 12.49
C ALA A 119 8.67 4.83 13.32
N HIS A 120 8.42 5.99 12.71
CA HIS A 120 8.45 7.29 13.39
C HIS A 120 7.59 8.29 12.62
N ASP A 121 6.74 9.05 13.32
CA ASP A 121 5.88 10.08 12.72
C ASP A 121 4.97 9.52 11.60
N GLU A 122 4.31 8.38 11.88
CA GLU A 122 3.44 7.63 10.94
C GLU A 122 4.12 7.16 9.64
N LYS A 123 5.45 7.23 9.57
CA LYS A 123 6.27 6.87 8.41
C LYS A 123 7.26 5.77 8.78
N HIS A 124 7.72 5.05 7.76
CA HIS A 124 8.75 4.03 7.92
C HIS A 124 10.09 4.56 7.41
N TRP A 125 11.16 4.31 8.17
CA TRP A 125 12.48 4.85 7.91
C TRP A 125 13.51 3.73 7.91
N ARG A 126 14.37 3.71 6.89
CA ARG A 126 15.52 2.81 6.78
C ARG A 126 16.79 3.56 7.10
N LEU A 127 17.55 3.08 8.07
CA LEU A 127 18.86 3.61 8.39
C LEU A 127 19.83 3.39 7.23
N THR A 128 20.53 4.44 6.80
CA THR A 128 21.53 4.37 5.71
C THR A 128 22.94 4.67 6.19
N ARG A 129 23.09 5.36 7.33
CA ARG A 129 24.38 5.66 7.94
C ARG A 129 24.26 5.74 9.46
N LEU A 130 25.18 5.07 10.14
CA LEU A 130 25.35 5.13 11.60
C LEU A 130 26.76 5.61 11.89
N GLU A 131 26.91 6.67 12.68
CA GLU A 131 28.22 7.20 13.10
C GLU A 131 28.40 7.05 14.61
N ASN A 132 29.43 6.34 15.02
CA ASN A 132 29.77 6.22 16.43
C ASN A 132 30.28 7.55 17.01
N ARG A 133 30.41 7.64 18.33
CA ARG A 133 31.00 8.81 19.03
C ARG A 133 32.43 9.16 18.62
N LYS A 134 33.15 8.24 17.97
CA LYS A 134 34.49 8.47 17.41
C LYS A 134 34.46 8.98 15.95
N GLY A 135 33.27 9.24 15.39
CA GLY A 135 33.06 9.71 14.02
C GLY A 135 33.21 8.64 12.93
N LYS A 136 33.37 7.36 13.30
CA LYS A 136 33.50 6.25 12.36
C LYS A 136 32.12 5.71 11.97
N SER A 137 31.93 5.48 10.68
CA SER A 137 30.73 4.81 10.17
C SER A 137 30.77 3.30 10.44
N VAL A 138 29.66 2.77 10.95
CA VAL A 138 29.50 1.34 11.30
C VAL A 138 28.17 0.80 10.76
N LYS A 139 28.06 -0.53 10.67
CA LYS A 139 26.82 -1.20 10.22
C LYS A 139 25.83 -1.45 11.34
N HIS A 140 26.33 -1.60 12.55
CA HIS A 140 25.57 -1.87 13.76
C HIS A 140 26.20 -1.13 14.94
N ILE A 141 25.38 -0.74 15.90
CA ILE A 141 25.82 -0.01 17.10
C ILE A 141 24.75 -0.03 18.19
N VAL A 142 25.17 0.04 19.45
CA VAL A 142 24.26 0.30 20.57
C VAL A 142 23.94 1.80 20.61
N ALA A 143 22.69 2.15 20.92
CA ALA A 143 22.20 3.52 20.99
C ALA A 143 23.09 4.44 21.85
N SER A 144 23.58 3.96 23.00
CA SER A 144 24.52 4.70 23.85
C SER A 144 25.80 5.14 23.13
N ASP A 145 26.31 4.36 22.17
CA ASP A 145 27.54 4.65 21.42
C ASP A 145 27.30 5.44 20.11
N LEU A 146 26.04 5.63 19.72
CA LEU A 146 25.64 6.36 18.52
C LEU A 146 25.76 7.88 18.76
N SER A 147 26.37 8.58 17.79
CA SER A 147 26.48 10.04 17.81
C SER A 147 25.44 10.70 16.92
N ARG A 148 25.25 10.16 15.71
CA ARG A 148 24.26 10.58 14.74
C ARG A 148 23.94 9.45 13.78
N ALA A 149 22.73 9.48 13.26
CA ALA A 149 22.31 8.58 12.20
C ALA A 149 21.66 9.34 11.04
N THR A 150 21.59 8.69 9.89
CA THR A 150 20.82 9.14 8.73
C THR A 150 19.87 8.03 8.32
N ALA A 151 18.63 8.39 8.03
CA ALA A 151 17.61 7.48 7.55
C ALA A 151 16.89 8.04 6.31
N LEU A 152 16.50 7.15 5.42
CA LEU A 152 15.67 7.45 4.26
C LEU A 152 14.27 6.88 4.47
N ARG A 153 13.25 7.61 4.02
CA ARG A 153 11.87 7.12 4.01
C ARG A 153 11.79 5.81 3.21
N ALA A 154 11.14 4.79 3.77
CA ALA A 154 11.16 3.41 3.27
C ALA A 154 9.81 2.91 2.74
N ASP A 155 8.70 3.49 3.19
CA ASP A 155 7.33 3.17 2.77
C ASP A 155 6.98 3.73 1.39
N ARG A 156 7.56 4.89 1.02
CA ARG A 156 7.33 5.53 -0.28
C ARG A 156 8.62 5.78 -1.05
N LEU A 157 8.55 5.59 -2.36
CA LEU A 157 9.65 5.73 -3.31
C LEU A 157 9.33 6.86 -4.29
N GLN A 158 10.36 7.65 -4.59
CA GLN A 158 10.31 8.65 -5.65
C GLN A 158 10.98 8.09 -6.91
N ILE A 159 10.18 7.86 -7.94
CA ILE A 159 10.63 7.26 -9.20
C ILE A 159 10.58 8.32 -10.30
N LYS A 160 11.69 8.47 -11.02
CA LYS A 160 11.75 9.37 -12.17
C LYS A 160 10.90 8.84 -13.30
N ILE A 161 10.15 9.71 -13.95
CA ILE A 161 9.37 9.39 -15.15
C ILE A 161 9.82 10.26 -16.32
N THR A 162 9.66 9.72 -17.52
CA THR A 162 9.83 10.48 -18.78
C THR A 162 8.57 10.25 -19.59
N MET A 163 7.84 11.33 -19.84
CA MET A 163 6.55 11.36 -20.52
C MET A 163 6.75 11.86 -21.94
N THR A 164 6.38 11.04 -22.92
CA THR A 164 6.49 11.37 -24.34
C THR A 164 5.10 11.50 -24.97
N GLU A 165 4.80 12.68 -25.50
CA GLU A 165 3.59 13.01 -26.28
C GLU A 165 4.04 13.36 -27.69
N GLY A 166 3.66 12.55 -28.69
CA GLY A 166 4.16 12.73 -30.06
C GLY A 166 5.71 12.73 -30.13
N GLU A 167 6.28 13.90 -30.47
CA GLU A 167 7.73 14.13 -30.57
C GLU A 167 8.33 14.78 -29.31
N ASP A 168 7.50 15.31 -28.42
CA ASP A 168 7.92 16.04 -27.23
C ASP A 168 8.09 15.09 -26.03
N SER A 169 9.12 15.34 -25.21
CA SER A 169 9.40 14.53 -24.02
C SER A 169 9.73 15.38 -22.80
N ASN A 170 9.00 15.17 -21.71
CA ASN A 170 9.16 15.85 -20.43
C ASN A 170 9.60 14.88 -19.33
N ALA A 171 10.38 15.35 -18.36
CA ALA A 171 10.83 14.56 -17.22
C ALA A 171 10.16 15.04 -15.93
N ASP A 172 9.73 14.10 -15.10
CA ASP A 172 9.12 14.39 -13.79
C ASP A 172 9.40 13.25 -12.79
N THR A 173 8.86 13.30 -11.58
CA THR A 173 8.98 12.28 -10.54
C THR A 173 7.62 11.94 -9.94
N ILE A 174 7.35 10.65 -9.77
CA ILE A 174 6.13 10.15 -9.12
C ILE A 174 6.47 9.56 -7.76
N GLU A 175 5.57 9.76 -6.80
CA GLU A 175 5.61 9.11 -5.50
C GLU A 175 4.74 7.86 -5.52
N VAL A 176 5.30 6.72 -5.13
CA VAL A 176 4.60 5.43 -5.09
C VAL A 176 4.97 4.64 -3.85
N ASP A 177 4.10 3.72 -3.45
CA ASP A 177 4.38 2.80 -2.36
C ASP A 177 5.53 1.84 -2.72
N ALA A 178 6.37 1.51 -1.74
CA ALA A 178 7.52 0.64 -1.94
C ALA A 178 7.16 -0.78 -2.41
N GLU A 179 5.97 -1.26 -2.05
CA GLU A 179 5.43 -2.56 -2.45
C GLU A 179 4.83 -2.57 -3.85
N LYS A 180 4.70 -1.40 -4.50
CA LYS A 180 4.10 -1.31 -5.83
C LYS A 180 4.90 -2.12 -6.84
N ILE A 181 4.20 -2.87 -7.68
CA ILE A 181 4.81 -3.57 -8.83
C ILE A 181 4.37 -2.86 -10.10
N PHE A 182 5.35 -2.44 -10.91
CA PHE A 182 5.10 -1.88 -12.24
C PHE A 182 5.08 -2.98 -13.29
N SER A 183 4.16 -2.87 -14.25
CA SER A 183 4.11 -3.77 -15.41
C SER A 183 4.31 -2.96 -16.67
N ALA A 184 5.24 -3.39 -17.54
CA ALA A 184 5.35 -2.81 -18.86
C ALA A 184 4.03 -3.02 -19.64
N GLY A 185 3.58 -1.98 -20.33
CA GLY A 185 2.30 -1.93 -21.04
C GLY A 185 1.09 -1.50 -20.20
N SER A 186 1.22 -1.45 -18.87
CA SER A 186 0.12 -0.99 -18.00
C SER A 186 -0.12 0.51 -18.10
N ILE A 187 -1.33 0.95 -17.75
CA ILE A 187 -1.71 2.37 -17.73
C ILE A 187 -1.62 2.87 -16.29
N ILE A 188 -0.94 4.00 -16.10
CA ILE A 188 -0.88 4.74 -14.84
C ILE A 188 -1.50 6.12 -15.01
N ARG A 189 -1.85 6.78 -13.90
CA ARG A 189 -2.29 8.17 -13.90
C ARG A 189 -1.20 9.05 -13.30
N HIS A 190 -0.90 10.16 -13.98
CA HIS A 190 0.01 11.20 -13.52
C HIS A 190 -0.48 12.55 -14.03
N ASP A 191 -0.50 13.57 -13.18
CA ASP A 191 -1.05 14.91 -13.48
C ASP A 191 -2.44 14.89 -14.13
N GLY A 192 -3.33 14.03 -13.62
CA GLY A 192 -4.70 13.89 -14.13
C GLY A 192 -4.81 13.21 -15.51
N ARG A 193 -3.70 12.91 -16.18
CA ARG A 193 -3.65 12.23 -17.49
C ARG A 193 -3.35 10.75 -17.33
N LYS A 194 -3.77 9.95 -18.32
CA LYS A 194 -3.45 8.52 -18.41
C LYS A 194 -2.19 8.34 -19.26
N TRP A 195 -1.31 7.46 -18.81
CA TRP A 195 -0.03 7.18 -19.43
C TRP A 195 0.22 5.69 -19.52
N ARG A 196 0.67 5.19 -20.67
CA ARG A 196 1.10 3.80 -20.84
C ARG A 196 2.57 3.67 -20.52
N ILE A 197 2.92 2.75 -19.61
CA ILE A 197 4.32 2.39 -19.35
C ILE A 197 4.88 1.67 -20.59
N ARG A 198 5.79 2.32 -21.32
CA ARG A 198 6.45 1.74 -22.49
C ARG A 198 7.66 0.89 -22.10
N ALA A 199 8.45 1.37 -21.14
CA ALA A 199 9.66 0.71 -20.68
C ALA A 199 9.94 1.04 -19.21
N ILE A 200 10.54 0.08 -18.50
CA ILE A 200 10.96 0.22 -17.11
C ILE A 200 12.48 0.11 -17.08
N HIS A 201 13.18 1.06 -16.47
CA HIS A 201 14.63 1.01 -16.33
C HIS A 201 15.02 0.69 -14.89
N THR A 202 15.70 -0.44 -14.69
CA THR A 202 16.18 -0.90 -13.37
C THR A 202 17.61 -0.46 -13.06
N GLY A 203 18.23 0.30 -13.97
CA GLY A 203 19.57 0.85 -13.81
C GLY A 203 20.68 0.14 -14.56
N THR A 204 20.53 -1.16 -14.78
CA THR A 204 21.42 -1.91 -15.67
C THR A 204 20.78 -2.03 -17.05
N GLU A 205 19.49 -2.36 -17.09
CA GLU A 205 18.78 -2.65 -18.35
C GLU A 205 17.43 -1.91 -18.44
N ARG A 206 16.83 -2.00 -19.63
CA ARG A 206 15.47 -1.54 -19.90
C ARG A 206 14.58 -2.76 -20.15
N THR A 207 13.62 -2.94 -19.27
CA THR A 207 12.60 -3.97 -19.34
C THR A 207 11.43 -3.46 -20.17
N LEU A 208 11.27 -4.00 -21.38
CA LEU A 208 10.16 -3.68 -22.29
C LEU A 208 8.93 -4.57 -22.07
N THR A 209 9.09 -5.67 -21.33
CA THR A 209 8.03 -6.64 -21.02
C THR A 209 8.21 -7.19 -19.61
N GLY A 210 7.11 -7.52 -18.93
CA GLY A 210 7.16 -8.11 -17.58
C GLY A 210 6.85 -7.12 -16.46
N LYS A 211 7.05 -7.61 -15.23
CA LYS A 211 6.74 -6.93 -13.97
C LYS A 211 8.01 -6.67 -13.19
N VAL A 212 8.12 -5.49 -12.57
CA VAL A 212 9.28 -5.05 -11.80
C VAL A 212 8.82 -4.41 -10.49
N PRO A 213 9.38 -4.80 -9.32
CA PRO A 213 9.12 -4.14 -8.05
C PRO A 213 9.58 -2.67 -8.07
N ALA A 214 8.82 -1.76 -7.47
CA ALA A 214 9.14 -0.33 -7.43
C ALA A 214 10.53 -0.04 -6.85
N LEU A 215 10.97 -0.84 -5.87
CA LEU A 215 12.32 -0.76 -5.27
C LEU A 215 13.46 -0.90 -6.29
N GLU A 216 13.25 -1.61 -7.39
CA GLU A 216 14.26 -1.84 -8.42
C GLU A 216 14.17 -0.81 -9.56
N VAL A 217 13.12 0.00 -9.62
CA VAL A 217 12.88 0.93 -10.72
C VAL A 217 13.65 2.23 -10.51
N LYS A 218 14.55 2.56 -11.44
CA LYS A 218 15.21 3.87 -11.50
C LYS A 218 14.42 4.90 -12.32
N ARG A 219 13.79 4.46 -13.42
CA ARG A 219 13.00 5.34 -14.30
C ARG A 219 11.90 4.62 -15.06
N LEU A 220 10.74 5.24 -15.22
CA LEU A 220 9.68 4.80 -16.14
C LEU A 220 9.65 5.66 -17.40
N TYR A 221 9.49 5.02 -18.55
CA TYR A 221 9.22 5.70 -19.82
C TYR A 221 7.75 5.53 -20.15
N LEU A 222 7.05 6.65 -20.28
CA LEU A 222 5.62 6.76 -20.42
C LEU A 222 5.30 7.33 -21.80
N HIS A 223 4.31 6.75 -22.46
CA HIS A 223 3.75 7.26 -23.70
C HIS A 223 2.26 7.47 -23.54
N GLU A 224 1.68 8.28 -24.41
CA GLU A 224 0.23 8.37 -24.52
C GLU A 224 -0.36 6.96 -24.75
N PRO A 225 -1.40 6.59 -23.99
CA PRO A 225 -2.11 5.35 -24.24
C PRO A 225 -2.71 5.42 -25.65
N PRO A 226 -2.73 4.31 -26.39
CA PRO A 226 -3.30 4.30 -27.72
C PRO A 226 -4.74 4.81 -27.65
N THR A 227 -5.04 5.87 -28.39
CA THR A 227 -6.42 6.25 -28.65
C THR A 227 -7.03 5.13 -29.48
N PHE A 228 -8.01 4.43 -28.93
CA PHE A 228 -8.92 3.64 -29.77
C PHE A 228 -9.80 4.64 -30.52
N GLU A 229 -9.22 5.37 -31.47
CA GLU A 229 -10.02 6.03 -32.48
C GLU A 229 -10.71 4.91 -33.25
N GLU A 230 -12.05 4.88 -33.18
CA GLU A 230 -12.82 4.15 -34.18
C GLU A 230 -12.32 4.63 -35.54
N ILE A 231 -11.78 3.72 -36.35
CA ILE A 231 -11.35 4.05 -37.70
C ILE A 231 -12.62 4.45 -38.45
N VAL A 232 -12.94 5.75 -38.49
CA VAL A 232 -14.06 6.26 -39.29
C VAL A 232 -13.55 6.29 -40.72
N PRO A 233 -13.97 5.36 -41.59
CA PRO A 233 -13.44 5.28 -42.94
C PRO A 233 -13.79 6.58 -43.69
N ARG A 234 -12.77 7.27 -44.21
CA ARG A 234 -12.93 8.55 -44.90
C ARG A 234 -13.49 8.38 -46.31
N THR A 235 -13.35 7.18 -46.88
CA THR A 235 -13.82 6.85 -48.23
C THR A 235 -14.72 5.61 -48.27
N GLY A 236 -15.56 5.51 -49.30
CA GLY A 236 -16.42 4.33 -49.50
C GLY A 236 -15.65 3.03 -49.72
N ARG A 237 -14.39 3.09 -50.19
CA ARG A 237 -13.51 1.93 -50.34
C ARG A 237 -12.98 1.46 -48.99
N GLU A 238 -12.50 2.38 -48.16
CA GLU A 238 -12.06 2.10 -46.79
C GLU A 238 -13.22 1.57 -45.94
N ARG A 239 -14.45 2.06 -46.14
CA ARG A 239 -15.64 1.54 -45.43
C ARG A 239 -15.92 0.08 -45.77
N ARG A 240 -15.86 -0.27 -47.06
CA ARG A 240 -16.04 -1.67 -47.52
C ARG A 240 -14.95 -2.59 -46.99
N GLN A 241 -13.71 -2.09 -46.91
CA GLN A 241 -12.58 -2.86 -46.41
C GLN A 241 -12.63 -3.04 -44.89
N ALA A 242 -12.92 -1.98 -44.13
CA ALA A 242 -13.14 -2.05 -42.70
C ALA A 242 -14.33 -2.96 -42.32
N TRP A 243 -15.39 -3.01 -43.15
CA TRP A 243 -16.47 -3.97 -42.99
C TRP A 243 -16.03 -5.42 -43.24
N LYS A 244 -15.24 -5.67 -44.30
CA LYS A 244 -14.66 -7.00 -44.56
C LYS A 244 -13.73 -7.47 -43.44
N GLU A 245 -13.00 -6.54 -42.82
CA GLU A 245 -12.07 -6.81 -41.72
C GLU A 245 -12.75 -6.82 -40.33
N GLY A 246 -14.08 -6.65 -40.25
CA GLY A 246 -14.83 -6.66 -38.98
C GLY A 246 -14.53 -5.47 -38.06
N ARG A 247 -13.93 -4.40 -38.60
CA ARG A 247 -13.54 -3.18 -37.87
C ARG A 247 -14.64 -2.13 -37.82
N LEU A 248 -15.69 -2.28 -38.62
CA LEU A 248 -16.90 -1.46 -38.53
C LEU A 248 -17.89 -2.13 -37.57
N GLY A 249 -18.44 -1.36 -36.63
CA GLY A 249 -19.54 -1.81 -35.74
C GLY A 249 -20.86 -2.03 -36.49
N PHE A 250 -21.95 -1.40 -36.06
CA PHE A 250 -23.27 -1.56 -36.69
C PHE A 250 -23.37 -0.78 -38.02
N ASN A 251 -23.49 -1.48 -39.15
CA ASN A 251 -23.53 -0.91 -40.50
C ASN A 251 -24.80 -1.33 -41.25
N PRO A 252 -25.97 -0.72 -40.95
CA PRO A 252 -27.22 -1.11 -41.60
C PRO A 252 -27.23 -0.69 -43.07
N ASN A 253 -27.81 -1.53 -43.93
CA ASN A 253 -28.04 -1.16 -45.33
C ASN A 253 -29.11 -0.05 -45.41
N PRO A 254 -28.93 0.96 -46.29
CA PRO A 254 -29.94 2.00 -46.49
C PRO A 254 -31.23 1.38 -47.04
N VAL A 255 -32.37 1.80 -46.49
CA VAL A 255 -33.69 1.36 -46.96
C VAL A 255 -33.98 1.99 -48.32
N ASP A 256 -34.11 1.17 -49.35
CA ASP A 256 -34.29 1.61 -50.73
C ASP A 256 -35.76 1.99 -50.98
N LEU A 257 -36.10 3.27 -50.79
CA LEU A 257 -37.46 3.80 -50.94
C LEU A 257 -38.06 3.61 -52.35
N LYS A 258 -37.23 3.28 -53.36
CA LYS A 258 -37.67 3.08 -54.74
C LYS A 258 -38.22 1.68 -55.04
N LYS A 259 -38.16 0.74 -54.09
CA LYS A 259 -38.73 -0.61 -54.21
C LYS A 259 -40.01 -0.81 -53.40
N GLN A 260 -40.75 0.26 -53.06
CA GLN A 260 -42.11 0.05 -52.58
C GLN A 260 -43.01 -0.30 -53.78
N PRO A 261 -43.74 -1.44 -53.74
CA PRO A 261 -44.71 -1.74 -54.77
C PRO A 261 -45.79 -0.66 -54.75
N ARG A 262 -46.03 0.00 -55.90
CA ARG A 262 -47.16 0.92 -56.04
C ARG A 262 -48.43 0.11 -55.82
N GLY A 263 -49.18 0.46 -54.77
CA GLY A 263 -50.41 -0.23 -54.42
C GLY A 263 -51.36 -0.34 -55.62
N SER A 264 -51.69 -1.57 -55.96
CA SER A 264 -52.85 -1.96 -56.76
C SER A 264 -54.12 -1.74 -55.92
N GLY A 265 -55.03 -0.89 -56.38
CA GLY A 265 -56.38 -0.72 -55.84
C GLY A 265 -57.27 -0.15 -56.94
N ASP A 266 -57.78 -0.99 -57.83
CA ASP A 266 -59.06 -1.70 -57.76
C ASP A 266 -60.21 -0.86 -58.35
N SER A 267 -60.56 -1.23 -59.57
CA SER A 267 -61.71 -0.76 -60.32
C SER A 267 -62.98 -1.44 -59.80
N ARG A 268 -63.96 -0.68 -59.28
CA ARG A 268 -65.39 -1.07 -59.30
C ARG A 268 -66.32 0.10 -58.95
N GLY A 269 -67.02 0.56 -59.99
CA GLY A 269 -68.44 0.90 -60.05
C GLY A 269 -69.12 1.65 -58.90
N ARG A 270 -69.69 2.81 -59.24
CA ARG A 270 -71.09 3.14 -58.90
C ARG A 270 -71.68 4.03 -59.98
N GLY A 271 -72.75 3.54 -60.60
CA GLY A 271 -73.50 4.25 -61.63
C GLY A 271 -74.47 5.28 -61.04
N GLY A 272 -74.87 6.19 -61.94
CA GLY A 272 -76.17 6.86 -62.04
C GLY A 272 -76.65 7.71 -60.87
N ASP A 273 -76.86 9.01 -61.12
CA ASP A 273 -78.19 9.46 -61.52
C ASP A 273 -78.13 10.87 -62.13
N SER A 274 -79.02 11.05 -63.10
CA SER A 274 -79.44 12.25 -63.80
C SER A 274 -79.87 13.40 -62.89
N SER A 275 -79.64 14.65 -63.33
CA SER A 275 -80.68 15.70 -63.43
C SER A 275 -80.11 17.11 -63.68
N GLN A 276 -80.54 17.67 -64.83
CA GLN A 276 -81.04 19.04 -65.01
C GLN A 276 -80.11 20.27 -65.12
N ARG A 277 -80.43 21.02 -66.20
CA ARG A 277 -80.29 22.47 -66.47
C ARG A 277 -78.88 22.90 -66.92
N ARG A 278 -78.70 23.62 -68.03
CA ARG A 278 -79.60 24.32 -68.94
C ARG A 278 -78.87 24.51 -70.26
#